data_AF-A0A920L420-F1
#
_entry.id   AF-A0A920L420-F1
#
_cell.length_a   1.000
_cell.length_b   1.000
_cell.length_c   1.000
_cell.angle_alpha   90.00
_cell.angle_beta   90.00
_cell.angle_gamma   90.00
#
_symmetry.space_group_name_H-M   'P 1'
#
loop_
_entity.id
_entity.type
_entity.pdbx_description
1 polymer ?
#
loop_
_entity_poly.entity_id
_entity_poly.type
_entity_poly.pdbx_seq_one_letter_code
_entity_poly.pdbx_strand_id
1 'polypeptide(L)'
;MRYLISIGNDDLSQDSLQKINTEYPLLNRGKIDFQNLPQPVNQQLEESPYILFDPLGNGILIYDSSLPSGELLKDLKKVLQNSKIG
;
A
#
# COMPACT_ATOMS: atom_id res chain seq x y z
N MET A 1 1.13 -9.27 10.78
CA MET A 1 1.46 -7.91 11.30
C MET A 1 0.64 -6.89 10.54
N ARG A 2 0.23 -5.77 11.17
CA ARG A 2 -0.58 -4.74 10.50
C ARG A 2 0.29 -3.53 10.19
N TYR A 3 0.06 -2.92 9.02
CA TYR A 3 0.80 -1.76 8.55
C TYR A 3 -0.17 -0.64 8.17
N LEU A 4 0.16 0.59 8.55
CA LEU A 4 -0.45 1.80 8.04
C LEU A 4 0.64 2.57 7.29
N ILE A 5 0.51 2.67 5.97
CA ILE A 5 1.46 3.37 5.11
C ILE A 5 0.79 4.61 4.54
N SER A 6 1.33 5.78 4.83
CA SER A 6 0.96 7.02 4.16
C SER A 6 1.80 7.20 2.89
N ILE A 7 1.17 7.70 1.84
CA ILE A 7 1.83 8.00 0.56
C ILE A 7 1.69 9.51 0.34
N GLY A 8 2.81 10.22 0.13
CA GLY A 8 2.81 11.67 0.01
C GLY A 8 2.77 12.36 1.38
N ASN A 9 1.79 13.24 1.60
CA ASN A 9 1.66 13.95 2.88
C ASN A 9 0.96 13.08 3.93
N ASP A 10 1.52 13.06 5.15
CA ASP A 10 0.87 12.43 6.32
C ASP A 10 0.14 13.53 7.09
N ASP A 11 -1.16 13.67 6.83
CA ASP A 11 -2.00 14.72 7.43
C ASP A 11 -2.56 14.31 8.82
N LEU A 12 -2.03 13.25 9.42
CA LEU A 12 -2.44 12.85 10.77
C LEU A 12 -1.98 13.88 11.81
N SER A 13 -2.96 14.42 12.55
CA SER A 13 -2.70 15.31 13.68
C SER A 13 -1.94 14.57 14.80
N GLN A 14 -1.21 15.31 15.65
CA GLN A 14 -0.51 14.73 16.80
C GLN A 14 -1.44 13.96 17.75
N ASP A 15 -2.67 14.44 17.94
CA ASP A 15 -3.68 13.74 18.75
C ASP A 15 -4.09 12.41 18.12
N SER A 16 -4.28 12.39 16.79
CA SER A 16 -4.58 11.15 16.05
C SER A 16 -3.42 10.16 16.15
N LEU A 17 -2.17 10.64 16.06
CA LEU A 17 -0.97 9.82 16.22
C LEU A 17 -0.90 9.21 17.62
N GLN A 18 -1.18 10.00 18.66
CA GLN A 18 -1.20 9.51 20.05
C GLN A 18 -2.26 8.44 20.27
N LYS A 19 -3.49 8.64 19.75
CA LYS A 19 -4.55 7.65 19.82
C LYS A 19 -4.17 6.35 19.12
N ILE A 20 -3.63 6.45 17.89
CA ILE A 20 -3.20 5.28 17.12
C ILE A 20 -2.13 4.48 17.90
N ASN A 21 -1.13 5.16 18.45
CA ASN A 21 -0.06 4.50 19.20
C ASN A 21 -0.58 3.82 20.49
N THR A 22 -1.63 4.37 21.11
CA THR A 22 -2.20 3.84 22.36
C THR A 22 -3.17 2.69 22.10
N GLU A 23 -4.07 2.84 21.14
CA GLU A 23 -5.12 1.87 20.84
C GLU A 23 -4.64 0.71 19.96
N TYR A 24 -3.61 0.92 19.15
CA TYR A 24 -3.10 -0.05 18.19
C TYR A 24 -1.56 -0.21 18.28
N PRO A 25 -1.02 -0.67 19.42
CA PRO A 25 0.43 -0.73 19.65
C PRO A 25 1.18 -1.72 18.72
N LEU A 26 0.47 -2.62 18.05
CA LEU A 26 1.03 -3.57 17.08
C LEU A 26 0.92 -3.08 15.61
N LEU A 27 0.41 -1.87 15.40
CA LEU A 27 0.31 -1.27 14.07
C LEU A 27 1.64 -0.59 13.72
N ASN A 28 2.36 -1.19 12.78
CA ASN A 28 3.58 -0.60 12.24
C ASN A 28 3.21 0.52 11.27
N ARG A 29 3.96 1.62 11.30
CA ARG A 29 3.71 2.78 10.44
C ARG A 29 4.88 3.03 9.51
N GLY A 30 4.58 3.44 8.28
CA GLY A 30 5.57 3.80 7.27
C GLY A 30 5.09 4.98 6.44
N LYS A 31 6.02 5.67 5.79
CA LYS A 31 5.74 6.76 4.86
C LYS A 31 6.49 6.51 3.56
N ILE A 32 5.79 6.63 2.44
CA ILE A 32 6.38 6.72 1.11
C ILE A 32 6.41 8.19 0.71
N ASP A 33 7.62 8.74 0.56
CA ASP A 33 7.83 10.10 0.12
C ASP A 33 8.03 10.14 -1.41
N PHE A 34 7.13 10.81 -2.11
CA PHE A 34 7.20 10.97 -3.57
C PHE A 34 8.51 11.62 -4.03
N GLN A 35 9.11 12.50 -3.20
CA GLN A 35 10.38 13.15 -3.57
C GLN A 35 11.53 12.16 -3.72
N ASN A 36 11.43 10.98 -3.10
CA ASN A 36 12.46 9.94 -3.13
C ASN A 36 12.19 8.85 -4.17
N LEU A 37 11.09 8.96 -4.93
CA LEU A 37 10.74 8.00 -5.96
C LEU A 37 11.10 8.55 -7.35
N PRO A 38 11.48 7.67 -8.30
CA PRO A 38 11.63 8.07 -9.69
C PRO A 38 10.33 8.71 -10.22
N GLN A 39 10.45 9.76 -11.02
CA GLN A 39 9.32 10.49 -11.63
C GLN A 39 8.23 9.58 -12.26
N PRO A 40 8.57 8.53 -13.04
CA PRO A 40 7.56 7.61 -13.58
C PRO A 40 6.74 6.89 -12.51
N VAL A 41 7.34 6.60 -11.35
CA VAL A 41 6.67 5.95 -10.22
C VAL A 41 5.71 6.93 -9.54
N ASN A 42 6.09 8.20 -9.40
CA ASN A 42 5.20 9.24 -8.85
C ASN A 42 3.95 9.43 -9.69
N GLN A 43 4.11 9.53 -11.01
CA GLN A 43 2.98 9.70 -11.94
C GLN A 43 1.97 8.55 -11.79
N GLN A 44 2.44 7.31 -11.67
CA GLN A 44 1.56 6.15 -11.45
C GLN A 44 0.87 6.13 -10.08
N LEU A 45 1.50 6.69 -9.05
CA LEU A 45 0.92 6.76 -7.70
C LEU A 45 -0.11 7.90 -7.57
N GLU A 46 0.03 8.98 -8.35
CA GLU A 46 -0.95 10.08 -8.41
C GLU A 46 -2.27 9.64 -9.09
N GLU A 47 -2.20 8.68 -10.03
CA GLU A 47 -3.36 8.15 -10.76
C GLU A 47 -4.21 7.12 -9.97
N SER A 48 -4.26 7.21 -8.64
CA SER A 48 -5.12 6.36 -7.77
C SER A 48 -4.87 4.84 -7.91
N PRO A 49 -3.68 4.35 -7.51
CA PRO A 49 -3.30 2.95 -7.72
C PRO A 49 -4.14 1.97 -6.88
N TYR A 50 -4.27 0.74 -7.37
CA TYR A 50 -4.76 -0.37 -6.53
C TYR A 50 -3.61 -0.89 -5.67
N ILE A 51 -3.79 -0.89 -4.36
CA ILE A 51 -2.82 -1.42 -3.40
C ILE A 51 -3.32 -2.76 -2.86
N LEU A 52 -2.57 -3.82 -3.11
CA LEU A 52 -2.83 -5.15 -2.59
C LEU A 52 -1.84 -5.50 -1.50
N PHE A 53 -2.38 -5.84 -0.34
CA PHE A 53 -1.62 -6.35 0.78
C PHE A 53 -1.65 -7.87 0.73
N ASP A 54 -0.48 -8.50 0.77
CA ASP A 54 -0.39 -9.91 1.13
C ASP A 54 -1.00 -10.07 2.55
N PRO A 55 -2.00 -10.94 2.76
CA PRO A 55 -2.61 -11.19 4.07
C PRO A 55 -1.63 -11.59 5.19
N LEU A 56 -0.46 -12.14 4.84
CA LEU A 56 0.62 -12.45 5.79
C LEU A 56 1.58 -11.26 6.01
N GLY A 57 1.46 -10.20 5.20
CA GLY A 57 2.24 -8.96 5.30
C GLY A 57 3.63 -9.04 4.69
N ASN A 58 3.88 -10.02 3.82
CA ASN A 58 5.19 -10.27 3.20
C ASN A 58 5.46 -9.41 1.95
N GLY A 59 4.45 -8.73 1.43
CA GLY A 59 4.58 -7.90 0.24
C GLY A 59 3.40 -6.98 0.04
N ILE A 60 3.65 -5.87 -0.66
CA ILE A 60 2.64 -4.93 -1.14
C ILE A 60 2.81 -4.86 -2.65
N LEU A 61 1.71 -4.97 -3.38
CA LEU A 61 1.68 -4.74 -4.82
C LEU A 61 0.88 -3.49 -5.10
N ILE A 62 1.43 -2.64 -5.95
CA ILE A 62 0.84 -1.39 -6.37
C ILE A 62 0.61 -1.51 -7.88
N TYR A 63 -0.64 -1.38 -8.31
CA TYR A 63 -1.01 -1.44 -9.71
C TYR A 63 -1.49 -0.08 -10.20
N ASP A 64 -1.12 0.24 -11.43
CA ASP A 64 -1.67 1.35 -12.19
C ASP A 64 -3.18 1.13 -12.39
N SER A 65 -3.98 2.16 -12.12
CA SER A 65 -5.44 2.12 -12.26
C SER A 65 -5.91 2.14 -13.71
N SER A 66 -5.03 2.56 -14.63
CA SER A 66 -5.27 2.58 -16.07
C SER A 66 -5.12 1.20 -16.73
N LEU A 67 -4.62 0.20 -15.99
CA LEU A 67 -4.48 -1.17 -16.51
C LEU A 67 -5.84 -1.74 -16.92
N PRO A 68 -5.97 -2.31 -18.14
CA PRO A 68 -7.18 -2.99 -18.56
C PRO A 68 -7.57 -4.04 -17.51
N SER A 69 -8.82 -4.01 -17.07
CA SER A 69 -9.35 -4.82 -15.96
C SER A 69 -9.10 -6.34 -16.09
N GLY A 70 -8.86 -6.84 -17.30
CA GLY A 70 -8.47 -8.22 -17.56
C GLY A 70 -7.02 -8.60 -17.19
N GLU A 71 -6.07 -7.67 -17.25
CA GLU A 71 -4.65 -7.93 -16.90
C GLU A 71 -4.43 -7.87 -15.40
N LEU A 72 -5.03 -6.88 -14.73
CA LEU A 72 -5.05 -6.78 -13.27
C LEU A 72 -5.54 -8.06 -12.61
N LEU A 73 -6.66 -8.62 -13.10
CA LEU A 73 -7.23 -9.87 -12.55
C LEU A 73 -6.31 -11.08 -12.74
N LYS A 74 -5.51 -11.12 -13.81
CA LYS A 74 -4.56 -12.22 -14.06
C LYS A 74 -3.37 -12.15 -13.11
N ASP A 75 -2.81 -10.96 -12.91
CA ASP A 75 -1.66 -10.78 -12.02
C ASP A 75 -2.07 -10.93 -10.55
N LEU A 76 -3.24 -10.44 -10.18
CA LEU A 76 -3.90 -10.75 -8.90
C LEU A 76 -3.98 -12.25 -8.63
N LYS A 77 -4.48 -13.03 -9.59
CA LYS A 77 -4.60 -14.49 -9.45
C LYS A 77 -3.25 -15.17 -9.25
N LYS A 78 -2.22 -14.76 -10.00
CA LYS A 78 -0.86 -15.30 -9.84
C LYS A 78 -0.29 -15.01 -8.46
N VAL A 79 -0.47 -13.80 -7.97
CA VAL A 79 0.03 -13.38 -6.66
C VAL A 79 -0.62 -14.21 -5.57
N LEU A 80 -1.95 -14.31 -5.56
CA LEU A 80 -2.68 -15.09 -4.57
C LEU A 80 -2.33 -16.59 -4.62
N GLN A 81 -2.20 -17.17 -5.81
CA GLN A 81 -1.77 -18.55 -5.99
C GLN A 81 -0.35 -18.79 -5.47
N ASN A 82 0.58 -17.86 -5.74
CA ASN A 82 1.97 -17.99 -5.32
C ASN A 82 2.20 -17.70 -3.83
N SER A 83 1.36 -16.85 -3.22
CA SER A 83 1.40 -16.58 -1.77
C SER A 83 0.93 -17.77 -0.92
N LYS A 84 0.47 -18.89 -1.52
CA LYS A 84 -0.17 -20.04 -0.83
C LYS A 84 -1.34 -19.62 0.05
N ILE A 85 -2.05 -18.57 -0.35
CA ILE A 85 -3.27 -18.15 0.32
C ILE A 85 -4.42 -18.74 -0.48
N GLY A 86 -4.77 -19.96 -0.08
CA GLY A 86 -5.84 -20.79 -0.61
C GLY A 86 -6.31 -21.74 0.47
#